data_AF-A0A151QYW2-F1
#
_entry.id   AF-A0A151QYW2-F1
#
_cell.length_a   1.000
_cell.length_b   1.000
_cell.length_c   1.000
_cell.angle_alpha   90.00
_cell.angle_beta   90.00
_cell.angle_gamma   90.00
#
_symmetry.space_group_name_H-M   'P 1'
#
loop_
_entity.id
_entity.type
_entity.pdbx_description
1 polymer ?
#
loop_
_entity_poly.entity_id
_entity_poly.type
_entity_poly.pdbx_seq_one_letter_code
_entity_poly.pdbx_strand_id
1 'polypeptide(L)'
;LAKILANRLKKVLPSIIDQKQSVFLEGRNLLHSVVMENKAIKEVKRKKRTCLFFKVDCEKASDLVSRDFRLYMFHRLDFATNGCIGLRLA
;
A
#
# COMPACT_ATOMS: atom_id res chain seq x y z
N LEU A 1 3.09 12.74 17.09
CA LEU A 1 3.87 11.54 16.69
C LEU A 1 3.46 10.98 15.32
N ALA A 2 2.17 10.67 15.11
CA ALA A 2 1.65 10.10 13.86
C ALA A 2 2.03 10.91 12.59
N LYS A 3 1.95 12.24 12.64
CA LYS A 3 2.31 13.13 11.51
C LYS A 3 3.79 13.04 11.11
N ILE A 4 4.68 12.86 12.09
CA ILE A 4 6.13 12.71 11.84
C ILE A 4 6.41 11.37 11.16
N LEU A 5 5.78 10.29 11.66
CA LEU A 5 5.87 8.96 11.07
C LEU A 5 5.31 8.93 9.65
N ALA A 6 4.15 9.54 9.42
CA ALA A 6 3.54 9.66 8.09
C ALA A 6 4.46 10.39 7.10
N ASN A 7 5.09 11.49 7.53
CA ASN A 7 6.02 12.24 6.69
C ASN A 7 7.30 11.45 6.34
N ARG A 8 7.77 10.59 7.24
CA ARG A 8 8.90 9.69 6.98
C ARG A 8 8.49 8.56 6.02
N LEU A 9 7.33 7.94 6.24
CA LEU A 9 6.76 6.91 5.35
C LEU A 9 6.53 7.42 3.94
N LYS A 10 6.05 8.66 3.78
CA LYS A 10 5.86 9.28 2.46
C LYS A 10 7.13 9.29 1.59
N LYS A 11 8.32 9.35 2.20
CA LYS A 11 9.60 9.34 1.46
C LYS A 11 10.03 7.95 1.00
N VAL A 12 9.63 6.91 1.73
CA VAL A 12 10.12 5.54 1.54
C VAL A 12 9.09 4.67 0.82
N LEU A 13 7.79 4.93 0.99
CA LEU A 13 6.72 4.19 0.32
C LEU A 13 6.82 4.20 -1.22
N PRO A 14 7.21 5.28 -1.91
CA PRO A 14 7.31 5.27 -3.37
C PRO A 14 8.33 4.27 -3.95
N SER A 15 9.35 3.84 -3.18
CA SER A 15 10.32 2.82 -3.63
C SER A 15 9.86 1.39 -3.32
N ILE A 16 8.88 1.22 -2.44
CA ILE A 16 8.34 -0.09 -2.02
C ILE A 16 7.05 -0.42 -2.78
N ILE A 17 6.23 0.60 -3.04
CA ILE A 17 4.90 0.46 -3.64
C ILE A 17 5.01 0.46 -5.16
N ASP A 18 4.60 -0.65 -5.79
CA ASP A 18 4.53 -0.78 -7.24
C ASP A 18 3.64 0.33 -7.84
N GLN A 19 3.95 0.77 -9.06
CA GLN A 19 3.17 1.83 -9.73
C GLN A 19 1.69 1.47 -9.92
N LYS A 20 1.36 0.17 -9.97
CA LYS A 20 -0.01 -0.33 -10.13
C LYS A 20 -0.82 -0.24 -8.82
N GLN A 21 -0.16 -0.12 -7.67
CA GLN A 21 -0.83 0.13 -6.39
C GLN A 21 -1.23 1.61 -6.31
N SER A 22 -2.54 1.82 -6.30
CA SER A 22 -3.19 3.11 -6.61
C SER A 22 -3.93 3.72 -5.42
N VAL A 23 -3.77 3.14 -4.23
CA VAL A 23 -4.43 3.58 -3.00
C VAL A 23 -3.36 3.93 -1.95
N PHE A 24 -3.62 4.99 -1.16
CA PHE A 24 -2.81 5.46 -0.03
C PHE A 24 -1.51 6.24 -0.33
N LEU A 25 -1.26 6.64 -1.59
CA LEU A 25 -0.17 7.54 -1.95
C LEU A 25 -0.70 8.89 -2.41
N GLU A 26 -0.10 9.97 -1.92
CA GLU A 26 -0.41 11.32 -2.37
C GLU A 26 -0.13 11.46 -3.88
N GLY A 27 -1.11 11.93 -4.64
CA GLY A 27 -1.05 12.00 -6.11
C GLY A 27 -1.55 10.75 -6.86
N ARG A 28 -1.87 9.65 -6.17
CA ARG A 28 -2.56 8.49 -6.76
C ARG A 28 -3.98 8.41 -6.20
N ASN A 29 -4.94 8.83 -7.02
CA ASN A 29 -6.35 8.85 -6.62
C ASN A 29 -7.05 7.53 -6.94
N LEU A 30 -8.06 7.17 -6.16
CA LEU A 30 -8.93 6.01 -6.38
C LEU A 30 -9.44 5.92 -7.84
N LEU A 31 -9.75 7.08 -8.44
CA LEU A 31 -10.18 7.20 -9.83
C LEU A 31 -9.18 6.61 -10.83
N HIS A 32 -7.87 6.74 -10.58
CA HIS A 32 -6.83 6.19 -11.45
C HIS A 32 -6.91 4.65 -11.50
N SER A 33 -7.16 4.01 -10.35
CA SER A 33 -7.38 2.56 -10.23
C SER A 33 -8.57 2.10 -11.07
N VAL A 34 -9.71 2.81 -10.97
CA VAL A 34 -10.93 2.49 -11.71
C VAL A 34 -10.71 2.61 -13.22
N VAL A 35 -9.98 3.64 -13.67
CA VAL A 35 -9.63 3.82 -15.09
C VAL A 35 -8.72 2.69 -15.56
N MET A 36 -7.75 2.28 -14.76
CA MET A 36 -6.85 1.16 -15.09
C MET A 36 -7.58 -0.18 -15.20
N GLU A 37 -8.48 -0.48 -14.25
CA GLU A 37 -9.31 -1.68 -14.29
C GLU A 37 -10.20 -1.70 -15.54
N ASN A 38 -10.89 -0.59 -15.82
CA ASN A 38 -11.74 -0.46 -16.99
C ASN A 38 -10.96 -0.63 -18.31
N LYS A 39 -9.74 -0.10 -18.39
CA LYS A 39 -8.86 -0.32 -19.56
C LYS A 39 -8.49 -1.79 -19.69
N ALA A 40 -8.12 -2.46 -18.60
CA ALA A 40 -7.78 -3.88 -18.61
C ALA A 40 -8.96 -4.75 -19.08
N ILE A 41 -10.17 -4.50 -18.57
CA ILE A 41 -11.39 -5.20 -19.00
C ILE A 41 -11.68 -4.98 -20.49
N LYS A 42 -11.61 -3.72 -20.95
CA LYS A 42 -11.81 -3.38 -22.37
C LYS A 42 -10.80 -4.08 -23.27
N GLU A 43 -9.55 -4.17 -22.86
CA GLU A 43 -8.49 -4.88 -23.59
C GLU A 43 -8.75 -6.38 -23.71
N VAL A 44 -9.19 -7.02 -22.62
CA VAL A 44 -9.53 -8.44 -22.63
C VAL A 44 -10.72 -8.71 -23.58
N LYS A 45 -11.76 -7.87 -23.50
CA LYS A 45 -12.91 -7.93 -24.41
C LYS A 45 -12.49 -7.75 -25.87
N ARG A 46 -11.64 -6.75 -26.16
CA ARG A 46 -11.10 -6.49 -27.50
C ARG A 46 -10.34 -7.70 -28.06
N LYS A 47 -9.55 -8.37 -27.22
CA LYS A 47 -8.75 -9.54 -27.60
C LYS A 47 -9.53 -10.85 -27.57
N LYS A 48 -10.83 -10.84 -27.24
CA LYS A 48 -11.69 -12.03 -27.07
C LYS A 48 -11.06 -13.10 -26.17
N ARG A 49 -10.34 -12.66 -25.13
CA ARG A 49 -9.72 -13.56 -24.14
C ARG A 49 -10.65 -13.72 -22.95
N THR A 50 -10.58 -14.87 -22.30
CA THR A 50 -11.13 -15.07 -20.96
C THR A 50 -10.11 -14.58 -19.93
N CYS A 51 -10.57 -13.88 -18.90
CA CYS A 51 -9.74 -13.51 -17.75
C CYS A 51 -10.52 -13.64 -16.45
N LEU A 52 -9.83 -13.97 -15.38
CA LEU A 52 -10.34 -13.92 -14.02
C LEU A 52 -9.80 -12.66 -13.34
N PHE A 53 -10.68 -11.85 -12.76
CA PHE A 53 -10.29 -10.72 -11.93
C PHE A 53 -10.44 -11.10 -10.45
N PHE A 54 -9.35 -10.97 -9.70
CA PHE A 54 -9.36 -11.17 -8.26
C PHE A 54 -9.20 -9.82 -7.57
N LYS A 55 -10.25 -9.39 -6.88
CA LYS A 55 -10.25 -8.17 -6.07
C LYS A 55 -10.07 -8.56 -4.61
N VAL A 56 -9.02 -8.03 -3.98
CA VAL A 56 -8.74 -8.23 -2.55
C VAL A 56 -9.02 -6.92 -1.81
N ASP A 57 -9.94 -6.96 -0.86
CA ASP A 57 -10.26 -5.81 -0.02
C ASP A 57 -9.30 -5.74 1.18
N CYS A 58 -8.26 -4.92 1.04
CA CYS A 58 -7.24 -4.73 2.09
C CYS A 58 -7.72 -3.91 3.30
N GLU A 59 -8.89 -3.28 3.22
CA GLU A 59 -9.47 -2.51 4.34
C GLU A 59 -9.72 -3.39 5.57
N LYS A 60 -10.08 -4.67 5.38
CA LYS A 60 -10.20 -5.65 6.46
C LYS A 60 -8.86 -6.26 6.89
N ALA A 61 -7.80 -6.09 6.09
CA ALA A 61 -6.51 -6.72 6.36
C ALA A 61 -5.74 -5.99 7.47
N SER A 62 -5.98 -4.70 7.70
CA SER A 62 -5.31 -3.94 8.78
C SER A 62 -5.53 -4.56 10.16
N ASP A 63 -6.73 -5.11 10.38
CA ASP A 63 -7.14 -5.67 11.66
C ASP A 63 -6.66 -7.11 11.83
N LEU A 64 -6.41 -7.81 10.72
CA LEU A 64 -5.93 -9.18 10.68
C LEU A 64 -4.40 -9.31 10.73
N VAL A 65 -3.67 -8.22 10.44
CA VAL A 65 -2.21 -8.25 10.44
C VAL A 65 -1.68 -8.25 11.88
N SER A 66 -0.87 -9.26 12.19
CA SER A 66 -0.26 -9.41 13.52
C SER A 66 0.68 -8.24 13.85
N ARG A 67 0.75 -7.91 15.14
CA ARG A 67 1.63 -6.85 15.64
C ARG A 67 3.10 -7.13 15.32
N ASP A 68 3.53 -8.38 15.44
CA ASP A 68 4.92 -8.79 15.21
C ASP A 68 5.31 -8.64 13.74
N PHE A 69 4.39 -8.96 12.81
CA PHE A 69 4.61 -8.74 11.39
C PHE A 69 4.78 -7.25 11.06
N ARG A 70 4.01 -6.36 11.70
CA ARG A 70 4.17 -4.90 11.53
C ARG A 70 5.54 -4.42 12.00
N LEU A 71 5.99 -4.87 13.17
CA LEU A 71 7.29 -4.48 13.72
C LEU A 71 8.46 -5.00 12.86
N TYR A 72 8.35 -6.25 12.41
CA TYR A 72 9.31 -6.86 11.48
C TYR A 72 9.43 -6.07 10.18
N MET A 73 8.30 -5.66 9.58
CA MET A 73 8.31 -4.85 8.37
C MET A 73 8.93 -3.48 8.61
N PHE A 74 8.64 -2.81 9.73
CA PHE A 74 9.32 -1.54 10.06
C PHE A 74 10.84 -1.71 10.19
N HIS A 75 11.33 -2.81 10.76
CA HIS A 75 12.76 -3.08 10.82
C HIS A 75 13.36 -3.31 9.43
N ARG A 76 12.67 -4.04 8.54
CA ARG A 76 13.13 -4.28 7.16
C ARG A 76 13.13 -3.04 6.29
N LEU A 77 12.22 -2.11 6.54
CA LEU A 77 12.16 -0.83 5.82
C LEU A 77 13.14 0.21 6.40
N ASP A 78 14.05 -0.19 7.27
CA ASP A 78 15.04 0.64 7.96
C ASP A 78 14.41 1.82 8.74
N PHE A 79 13.15 1.65 9.17
CA PHE A 79 12.43 2.66 9.95
C PHE A 79 12.89 2.72 11.42
N ALA A 80 13.61 1.70 11.88
CA ALA A 80 13.90 1.47 13.29
C ALA A 80 15.24 2.06 13.79
N THR A 81 16.13 2.50 12.90
CA THR A 81 17.53 2.75 13.29
C THR A 81 17.86 4.21 13.57
N ASN A 82 17.10 5.18 13.03
CA ASN A 82 17.40 6.60 13.23
C ASN A 82 16.18 7.43 13.65
N GLY A 83 15.91 7.44 14.96
CA GLY A 83 15.20 8.53 15.62
C GLY A 83 14.09 8.11 16.56
N CYS A 84 14.47 8.04 17.84
CA CYS A 84 13.63 8.19 19.04
C CYS A 84 12.96 6.92 19.58
N ILE A 85 13.70 6.28 20.50
CA ILE A 85 13.25 5.88 21.84
C ILE A 85 11.96 6.65 22.21
N GLY A 86 10.81 5.97 22.24
CA GLY A 86 9.54 6.63 22.50
C GLY A 86 8.27 5.89 22.06
N LEU A 87 8.36 4.67 21.51
CA LEU A 87 7.24 3.74 21.47
C LEU A 87 7.30 2.83 22.70
N ARG A 88 7.25 3.46 23.88
CA ARG A 88 6.88 2.73 25.10
C ARG A 88 5.37 2.59 25.04
N LEU A 89 4.95 1.34 24.90
CA LEU A 89 3.59 0.87 25.09
C LEU A 89 2.96 1.57 26.30
N ALA A 90 1.93 2.36 26.05
CA ALA A 90 0.81 2.61 26.94
C ALA A 90 -0.45 2.46 26.09
#